data_AF-A0A9D5REC2-F1
#
_entry.id   AF-A0A9D5REC2-F1
#
_cell.length_a   1.000
_cell.length_b   1.000
_cell.length_c   1.000
_cell.angle_alpha   90.00
_cell.angle_beta   90.00
_cell.angle_gamma   90.00
#
_symmetry.space_group_name_H-M   'P 1'
#
loop_
_entity.id
_entity.type
_entity.pdbx_description
1 polymer ?
#
loop_
_entity_poly.entity_id
_entity_poly.type
_entity_poly.pdbx_seq_one_letter_code
_entity_poly.pdbx_strand_id
1 'polypeptide(L)' 'MKTIYLIGGTMGVGKTTVSQQLKKELPNSVFLDGDWCWDADPFQVTEETKAMV' A
#
# COMPACT_ATOMS: atom_id res chain seq x y z
N MET A 1 16.08 -15.55 -5.13
CA MET A 1 14.82 -15.39 -5.90
C MET A 1 13.86 -14.59 -5.02
N LYS A 2 13.07 -13.65 -5.59
CA LYS A 2 12.11 -12.85 -4.80
C LYS A 2 10.68 -13.26 -5.19
N THR A 3 9.78 -13.28 -4.21
CA THR A 3 8.36 -13.61 -4.41
C THR A 3 7.52 -12.33 -4.32
N ILE A 4 6.56 -12.18 -5.23
CA ILE A 4 5.64 -11.05 -5.27
C ILE A 4 4.23 -11.57 -5.01
N TYR A 5 3.54 -10.97 -4.04
CA TYR A 5 2.14 -11.24 -3.73
C TYR A 5 1.30 -10.02 -4.13
N LEU A 6 0.27 -10.23 -4.95
CA LEU A 6 -0.70 -9.18 -5.33
C LEU A 6 -2.00 -9.44 -4.58
N ILE A 7 -2.36 -8.53 -3.67
CA ILE A 7 -3.55 -8.66 -2.81
C ILE A 7 -4.60 -7.64 -3.27
N GLY A 8 -5.56 -8.10 -4.10
CA GLY A 8 -6.65 -7.30 -4.64
C GLY A 8 -7.99 -7.52 -3.92
N GLY A 9 -8.94 -6.60 -4.10
CA GLY A 9 -10.29 -6.69 -3.52
C GLY A 9 -10.96 -5.34 -3.30
N THR A 10 -12.26 -5.34 -3.01
CA THR A 10 -13.06 -4.13 -2.82
C THR A 10 -12.63 -3.31 -1.61
N MET A 11 -13.05 -2.03 -1.53
CA MET A 11 -12.78 -1.17 -0.37
C MET A 11 -13.40 -1.79 0.90
N GLY A 12 -12.66 -1.79 2.01
CA GLY A 12 -13.13 -2.34 3.29
C GLY A 12 -12.99 -3.87 3.46
N VAL A 13 -12.57 -4.62 2.43
CA VAL A 13 -12.42 -6.09 2.52
C VAL A 13 -11.24 -6.57 3.39
N GLY A 14 -10.40 -5.66 3.89
CA GLY A 14 -9.28 -6.00 4.78
C GLY A 14 -7.93 -6.24 4.10
N LYS A 15 -7.71 -5.75 2.87
CA LYS A 15 -6.43 -5.89 2.13
C LYS A 15 -5.22 -5.42 2.96
N THR A 16 -5.29 -4.20 3.50
CA THR A 16 -4.21 -3.61 4.30
C THR A 16 -3.97 -4.40 5.57
N THR A 17 -5.03 -4.87 6.24
CA THR A 17 -4.94 -5.71 7.45
C THR A 17 -4.15 -6.99 7.20
N VAL A 18 -4.50 -7.73 6.14
CA VAL A 18 -3.79 -8.97 5.77
C VAL A 18 -2.36 -8.69 5.34
N SER A 19 -2.14 -7.65 4.54
CA SER A 19 -0.80 -7.30 4.05
C SER A 19 0.16 -6.91 5.19
N GLN A 20 -0.34 -6.17 6.19
CA GLN A 20 0.43 -5.82 7.38
C GLN A 20 0.76 -7.04 8.24
N GLN A 21 -0.16 -8.01 8.35
CA GLN A 21 0.11 -9.26 9.05
C GLN A 21 1.18 -10.09 8.32
N LEU A 22 1.05 -10.24 7.00
CA LEU A 22 2.05 -10.95 6.18
C LEU A 22 3.44 -10.31 6.26
N LYS A 23 3.53 -8.98 6.28
CA LYS A 23 4.80 -8.25 6.47
C LYS A 23 5.49 -8.61 7.79
N LYS A 24 4.73 -8.86 8.87
CA LYS A 24 5.27 -9.25 10.17
C LYS A 24 5.72 -10.70 10.21
N GLU A 25 5.01 -11.58 9.49
CA GLU A 25 5.28 -13.02 9.47
C GLU A 25 6.39 -13.42 8.49
N LEU A 26 6.52 -12.71 7.36
CA LEU A 26 7.49 -13.03 6.32
C LEU A 26 8.86 -12.37 6.57
N PRO A 27 9.95 -13.14 6.64
CA PRO A 27 11.29 -12.57 6.79
C PRO A 27 11.70 -11.82 5.52
N ASN A 28 12.40 -10.69 5.70
CA ASN A 28 12.93 -9.87 4.59
C ASN A 28 11.86 -9.44 3.56
N SER A 29 10.68 -9.07 4.05
CA SER A 29 9.55 -8.64 3.22
C SER A 29 9.34 -7.13 3.27
N VAL A 30 8.70 -6.59 2.24
CA VAL A 30 8.23 -5.20 2.18
C VAL A 30 6.77 -5.20 1.73
N PHE A 31 5.98 -4.30 2.32
CA PHE A 31 4.61 -4.04 1.90
C PHE A 31 4.60 -2.71 1.15
N LEU A 32 4.05 -2.73 -0.07
CA LEU A 32 3.80 -1.56 -0.89
C LEU A 32 2.29 -1.35 -0.94
N ASP A 33 1.82 -0.24 -0.37
CA ASP A 33 0.42 0.15 -0.39
C ASP A 33 0.20 1.16 -1.53
N GLY A 34 -0.82 0.93 -2.36
CA GLY A 34 -1.16 1.83 -3.46
C GLY A 34 -1.68 3.18 -2.97
N ASP A 35 -2.25 3.20 -1.76
CA ASP A 35 -2.75 4.43 -1.13
C ASP A 35 -1.61 5.25 -0.50
N TRP A 36 -0.41 4.67 -0.31
CA TRP A 36 0.70 5.34 0.40
C TRP A 36 1.16 6.63 -0.31
N CYS A 37 1.23 6.63 -1.64
CA CYS A 37 1.62 7.82 -2.40
C CYS A 37 0.57 8.95 -2.33
N TRP A 38 -0.64 8.65 -1.83
CA TRP A 38 -1.74 9.58 -1.65
C TRP A 38 -1.95 9.98 -0.18
N ASP A 39 -1.19 9.41 0.76
CA ASP A 39 -1.31 9.64 2.20
C ASP A 39 -0.65 10.98 2.63
N ALA A 40 -1.29 12.09 2.25
CA ALA A 40 -0.89 13.47 2.59
C ALA A 40 -1.80 14.08 3.65
N ASP A 41 -1.23 14.90 4.55
CA ASP A 41 -1.98 15.65 5.57
C ASP A 41 -1.72 17.17 5.44
N PRO A 42 -2.71 17.98 5.01
CA PRO A 42 -4.06 17.59 4.61
C PRO A 42 -4.09 16.91 3.23
N PHE A 43 -5.07 16.03 3.02
CA PHE A 43 -5.28 15.41 1.69
C PHE A 43 -5.73 16.48 0.69
N GLN A 44 -4.82 16.87 -0.21
CA GLN A 44 -5.07 17.87 -1.25
C GLN A 44 -4.57 17.38 -2.59
N VAL A 45 -5.43 17.45 -3.60
CA VAL A 45 -5.06 17.11 -4.98
C VAL A 45 -4.55 18.37 -5.67
N THR A 46 -3.22 18.48 -5.78
CA THR A 46 -2.49 19.54 -6.50
C THR A 46 -1.77 18.97 -7.72
N GLU A 47 -1.32 19.83 -8.64
CA GLU A 47 -0.51 19.40 -9.79
C GLU A 47 0.81 18.73 -9.35
N GLU A 48 1.40 19.17 -8.24
CA GLU A 48 2.57 18.53 -7.64
C GLU A 48 2.25 17.12 -7.14
N THR A 49 1.18 16.95 -6.35
CA THR A 49 0.80 15.62 -5.82
C THR A 49 0.45 14.62 -6.90
N LYS A 50 -0.15 15.07 -8.03
CA LYS A 50 -0.41 14.21 -9.19
C LYS A 50 0.88 13.75 -9.89
N ALA A 51 1.95 14.55 -9.84
CA ALA A 51 3.24 14.20 -10.45
C ALA A 51 4.05 13.22 -9.58
N MET A 52 3.69 13.04 -8.32
CA MET A 52 4.35 12.08 -7.41
C MET A 52 3.86 10.63 -7.57
N VAL A 53 2.82 10.41 -8.37
CA VAL A 53 2.12 9.13 -8.52
C VAL A 53 2.21 8.56 -9.92
#